data_AF-A0A7S3MNU2-F1
#
_entry.id   AF-A0A7S3MNU2-F1
#
_cell.length_a   1.000
_cell.length_b   1.000
_cell.length_c   1.000
_cell.angle_alpha   90.00
_cell.angle_beta   90.00
_cell.angle_gamma   90.00
#
_symmetry.space_group_name_H-M   'P 1'
#
loop_
_entity.id
_entity.type
_entity.pdbx_description
1 polymer ?
#
loop_
_entity_poly.entity_id
_entity_poly.type
_entity_poly.pdbx_seq_one_letter_code
_entity_poly.pdbx_strand_id
1 'polypeptide(L)'
;MVEAGDNPLQPKAGGHNYMVAVDGSEASELAFTIAMKGLFRPDKDIFNVCTITNQAKTDLPFQYKPDYIEEKYQSRIWKNAQAGSAKFIKKEIEEEKSTRETLWMVAQAYQADTLVVGMHGRKGPKVDFTVAGTAVSFLAQQPVTVAILKDTNMHAIKESYRFGVLFDGSTISENALKKTATMAAAHDTVTAITVVEQ
;
A
#
# COMPACT_ATOMS: atom_id res chain seq x y z
N MET A 1 -18.10 9.42 7.18
CA MET A 1 -17.62 10.54 8.03
C MET A 1 -16.32 10.10 8.71
N VAL A 2 -15.29 10.95 8.66
CA VAL A 2 -14.03 10.78 9.40
C VAL A 2 -14.28 11.35 10.80
N GLU A 3 -13.95 10.61 11.86
CA GLU A 3 -14.20 11.07 13.23
C GLU A 3 -13.46 12.39 13.49
N ALA A 4 -14.13 13.33 14.17
CA ALA A 4 -13.56 14.65 14.46
C ALA A 4 -12.32 14.51 15.36
N GLY A 5 -11.14 14.61 14.75
CA GLY A 5 -9.84 14.35 15.38
C GLY A 5 -8.88 13.55 14.49
N ASP A 6 -9.39 12.92 13.44
CA ASP A 6 -8.65 11.97 12.61
C ASP A 6 -8.07 12.64 11.36
N ASN A 7 -7.40 13.79 11.52
CA ASN A 7 -6.81 14.52 10.40
C ASN A 7 -5.71 13.70 9.71
N PRO A 8 -5.65 13.69 8.36
CA PRO A 8 -4.54 13.08 7.63
C PRO A 8 -3.21 13.74 7.99
N LEU A 9 -2.19 12.91 8.22
CA LEU A 9 -0.82 13.38 8.29
C LEU A 9 -0.39 13.89 6.91
N GLN A 10 0.41 14.94 6.88
CA GLN A 10 0.90 15.55 5.64
C GLN A 10 2.39 15.26 5.46
N PRO A 11 2.83 14.77 4.28
CA PRO A 11 4.24 14.60 4.01
C PRO A 11 4.96 15.94 3.97
N LYS A 12 6.27 15.93 4.26
CA LYS A 12 7.11 17.13 4.08
C LYS A 12 7.27 17.42 2.59
N ALA A 13 7.82 18.59 2.24
CA ALA A 13 8.06 18.97 0.86
C ALA A 13 8.83 17.87 0.08
N GLY A 14 8.25 17.43 -1.03
CA GLY A 14 8.77 16.34 -1.87
C GLY A 14 8.67 14.94 -1.26
N GLY A 15 8.05 14.79 -0.09
CA GLY A 15 7.75 13.51 0.54
C GLY A 15 6.53 12.85 -0.07
N HIS A 16 6.33 11.60 0.30
CA HIS A 16 5.32 10.73 -0.27
C HIS A 16 4.42 10.17 0.82
N ASN A 17 3.13 10.03 0.55
CA ASN A 17 2.18 9.43 1.47
C ASN A 17 1.85 7.99 1.08
N TYR A 18 2.49 7.04 1.76
CA TYR A 18 2.23 5.62 1.58
C TYR A 18 1.03 5.18 2.43
N MET A 19 0.14 4.40 1.83
CA MET A 19 -0.86 3.64 2.57
C MET A 19 -0.68 2.15 2.29
N VAL A 20 -0.46 1.33 3.31
CA VAL A 20 -0.37 -0.11 3.16
C VAL A 20 -1.65 -0.77 3.67
N ALA A 21 -2.28 -1.59 2.83
CA ALA A 21 -3.42 -2.39 3.25
C ALA A 21 -2.98 -3.70 3.91
N VAL A 22 -3.44 -3.95 5.14
CA VAL A 22 -3.14 -5.14 5.92
C VAL A 22 -4.40 -5.92 6.29
N ASP A 23 -4.40 -7.23 6.03
CA ASP A 23 -5.53 -8.11 6.33
C ASP A 23 -5.13 -9.33 7.19
N GLY A 24 -3.85 -9.39 7.61
CA GLY A 24 -3.26 -10.48 8.39
C GLY A 24 -2.69 -11.61 7.54
N SER A 25 -2.86 -11.58 6.21
CA SER A 25 -2.24 -12.56 5.30
C SER A 25 -0.73 -12.32 5.13
N GLU A 26 -0.02 -13.37 4.71
CA GLU A 26 1.42 -13.31 4.40
C GLU A 26 1.75 -12.29 3.30
N ALA A 27 0.91 -12.17 2.27
CA ALA A 27 1.11 -11.20 1.21
C ALA A 27 0.97 -9.75 1.71
N SER A 28 0.03 -9.50 2.63
CA SER A 28 -0.11 -8.17 3.25
C SER A 28 1.06 -7.84 4.20
N GLU A 29 1.59 -8.85 4.88
CA GLU A 29 2.77 -8.75 5.75
C GLU A 29 4.03 -8.43 4.94
N LEU A 30 4.19 -9.07 3.79
CA LEU A 30 5.26 -8.75 2.84
C LEU A 30 5.11 -7.33 2.30
N ALA A 31 3.90 -6.94 1.87
CA ALA A 31 3.62 -5.57 1.40
C ALA A 31 3.99 -4.52 2.45
N PHE A 32 3.60 -4.73 3.70
CA PHE A 32 4.02 -3.89 4.82
C PHE A 32 5.53 -3.83 4.96
N THR A 33 6.20 -4.99 4.95
CA THR A 33 7.64 -5.07 5.17
C THR A 33 8.43 -4.36 4.07
N ILE A 34 8.07 -4.56 2.80
CA ILE A 34 8.72 -3.88 1.67
C ILE A 34 8.46 -2.37 1.72
N ALA A 35 7.22 -1.95 1.95
CA ALA A 35 6.90 -0.53 2.01
C ALA A 35 7.64 0.16 3.16
N MET A 36 7.59 -0.40 4.37
CA MET A 36 8.16 0.21 5.58
C MET A 36 9.70 0.24 5.56
N LYS A 37 10.33 -0.86 5.14
CA LYS A 37 11.80 -0.99 5.22
C LYS A 37 12.51 -0.61 3.93
N GLY A 38 11.79 -0.59 2.82
CA GLY A 38 12.36 -0.36 1.50
C GLY A 38 12.02 0.99 0.90
N LEU A 39 10.72 1.35 0.90
CA LEU A 39 10.26 2.56 0.20
C LEU A 39 10.19 3.80 1.11
N PHE A 40 9.79 3.60 2.36
CA PHE A 40 9.49 4.68 3.29
C PHE A 40 10.74 5.39 3.83
N ARG A 41 10.75 6.73 3.74
CA ARG A 41 11.79 7.61 4.29
C ARG A 41 11.23 8.39 5.49
N PRO A 42 11.51 7.98 6.75
CA PRO A 42 10.83 8.51 7.94
C PRO A 42 10.95 10.02 8.16
N ASP A 43 12.01 10.62 7.63
CA ASP A 43 12.29 12.05 7.75
C ASP A 43 11.50 12.90 6.75
N LYS A 44 10.86 12.28 5.75
CA LYS A 44 10.27 12.96 4.60
C LYS A 44 8.82 12.52 4.29
N ASP A 45 8.58 11.22 4.38
CA ASP A 45 7.34 10.56 3.97
C ASP A 45 6.36 10.38 5.13
N ILE A 46 5.12 10.00 4.80
CA ILE A 46 4.10 9.52 5.75
C ILE A 46 3.80 8.06 5.46
N PHE A 47 3.61 7.28 6.53
CA PHE A 47 3.30 5.86 6.45
C PHE A 47 2.00 5.48 7.18
N ASN A 48 0.94 5.30 6.41
CA ASN A 48 -0.35 4.86 6.90
C ASN A 48 -0.50 3.34 6.77
N VAL A 49 -0.89 2.67 7.84
CA VAL A 49 -1.26 1.24 7.81
C VAL A 49 -2.78 1.18 7.93
N CYS A 50 -3.45 0.58 6.95
CA CYS A 50 -4.90 0.50 6.92
C CYS A 50 -5.38 -0.95 7.00
N THR A 51 -6.31 -1.22 7.91
CA THR A 51 -7.08 -2.46 7.90
C THR A 51 -8.56 -2.16 7.74
N ILE A 52 -9.22 -2.96 6.90
CA ILE A 52 -10.67 -2.88 6.69
C ILE A 52 -11.31 -4.08 7.38
N THR A 53 -12.26 -3.80 8.28
CA THR A 53 -12.89 -4.79 9.14
C THR A 53 -14.34 -5.06 8.72
N ASN A 54 -14.83 -6.26 9.03
CA ASN A 54 -16.22 -6.65 8.80
C ASN A 54 -16.73 -7.36 10.05
N GLN A 55 -17.52 -6.66 10.87
CA GLN A 55 -18.09 -7.16 12.12
C GLN A 55 -19.03 -8.34 11.93
N ALA A 56 -19.63 -8.51 10.74
CA ALA A 56 -20.46 -9.68 10.43
C ALA A 56 -19.63 -10.97 10.35
N LYS A 57 -18.30 -10.89 10.25
CA LYS A 57 -17.39 -12.05 10.27
C LYS A 57 -16.84 -12.27 11.67
N THR A 58 -17.60 -12.98 12.50
CA THR A 58 -17.21 -13.32 13.88
C THR A 58 -16.28 -14.54 13.96
N ASP A 59 -16.42 -15.49 13.02
CA ASP A 59 -15.64 -16.73 12.99
C ASP A 59 -14.36 -16.59 12.15
N LEU A 60 -13.43 -15.79 12.67
CA LEU A 60 -12.11 -15.61 12.07
C LEU A 60 -11.02 -16.27 12.93
N PRO A 61 -10.06 -16.98 12.30
CA PRO A 61 -8.81 -17.37 12.96
C PRO A 61 -8.17 -16.17 13.68
N PHE A 62 -7.52 -16.43 14.81
CA PHE A 62 -7.00 -15.40 15.72
C PHE A 62 -6.14 -14.35 14.99
N GLN A 63 -5.27 -14.78 14.08
CA GLN A 63 -4.38 -13.91 13.31
C GLN A 63 -5.09 -12.94 12.35
N TYR A 64 -6.38 -13.17 12.08
CA TYR A 64 -7.21 -12.34 11.21
C TYR A 64 -8.20 -11.47 11.99
N LYS A 65 -8.22 -11.57 13.32
CA LYS A 65 -9.07 -10.73 14.16
C LYS A 65 -8.58 -9.27 14.12
N PRO A 66 -9.50 -8.29 14.02
CA PRO A 66 -9.14 -6.88 13.94
C PRO A 66 -8.16 -6.41 15.02
N ASP A 67 -8.43 -6.75 16.28
CA ASP A 67 -7.62 -6.29 17.42
C ASP A 67 -6.19 -6.84 17.36
N TYR A 68 -6.03 -8.10 16.93
CA TYR A 68 -4.71 -8.69 16.72
C TYR A 68 -3.94 -8.00 15.60
N ILE A 69 -4.60 -7.71 14.47
CA ILE A 69 -3.98 -6.98 13.35
C ILE A 69 -3.56 -5.59 13.83
N GLU A 70 -4.43 -4.88 14.54
CA GLU A 70 -4.13 -3.56 15.09
C GLU A 70 -2.93 -3.57 16.03
N GLU A 71 -2.93 -4.41 17.05
CA GLU A 71 -1.82 -4.52 18.00
C GLU A 71 -0.49 -4.87 17.30
N LYS A 72 -0.54 -5.85 16.38
CA LYS A 72 0.64 -6.29 15.61
C LYS A 72 1.25 -5.16 14.81
N TYR A 73 0.46 -4.35 14.12
CA TYR A 73 1.02 -3.30 13.26
C TYR A 73 1.27 -1.98 13.98
N GLN A 74 0.47 -1.62 14.99
CA GLN A 74 0.75 -0.46 15.85
C GLN A 74 2.10 -0.59 16.55
N SER A 75 2.41 -1.76 17.12
CA SER A 75 3.71 -2.01 17.75
C SER A 75 4.89 -1.85 16.77
N ARG A 76 4.70 -2.25 15.51
CA ARG A 76 5.74 -2.17 14.46
C ARG A 76 5.96 -0.76 13.91
N ILE A 77 4.95 0.09 13.97
CA ILE A 77 5.05 1.50 13.55
C ILE A 77 5.24 2.46 14.73
N TRP A 78 5.28 1.97 15.97
CA TRP A 78 5.27 2.78 17.20
C TRP A 78 6.24 3.96 17.17
N LYS A 79 7.51 3.71 16.83
CA LYS A 79 8.54 4.75 16.76
C LYS A 79 8.19 5.85 15.75
N ASN A 80 7.66 5.46 14.58
CA ASN A 80 7.28 6.39 13.52
C ASN A 80 5.98 7.13 13.87
N ALA A 81 5.05 6.48 14.57
CA ALA A 81 3.84 7.11 15.05
C ALA A 81 4.13 8.19 16.11
N GLN A 82 5.03 7.90 17.07
CA GLN A 82 5.52 8.89 18.04
C GLN A 82 6.21 10.09 17.38
N ALA A 83 6.88 9.86 16.25
CA ALA A 83 7.50 10.92 15.46
C ALA A 83 6.51 11.67 14.53
N GLY A 84 5.23 11.28 14.50
CA GLY A 84 4.22 11.86 13.62
C GLY A 84 4.38 11.51 12.14
N SER A 85 5.18 10.50 11.80
CA SER A 85 5.43 10.06 10.43
C SER A 85 4.67 8.78 10.04
N ALA A 86 3.88 8.21 10.95
CA ALA A 86 3.08 7.01 10.67
C ALA A 86 1.79 6.97 11.47
N LYS A 87 0.81 6.22 10.98
CA LYS A 87 -0.50 6.04 11.64
C LYS A 87 -1.11 4.69 11.32
N PHE A 88 -1.80 4.09 12.29
CA PHE A 88 -2.66 2.93 12.06
C PHE A 88 -4.11 3.38 11.90
N ILE A 89 -4.78 2.86 10.89
CA ILE A 89 -6.15 3.21 10.50
C ILE A 89 -6.97 1.92 10.47
N LYS A 90 -7.95 1.83 11.37
CA LYS A 90 -8.95 0.76 11.38
C LYS A 90 -10.26 1.32 10.86
N LYS A 91 -10.80 0.74 9.80
CA LYS A 91 -12.08 1.19 9.23
C LYS A 91 -13.02 0.02 9.04
N GLU A 92 -14.21 0.13 9.62
CA GLU A 92 -15.30 -0.81 9.38
C GLU A 92 -15.89 -0.58 7.99
N ILE A 93 -16.27 -1.68 7.32
CA ILE A 93 -17.01 -1.61 6.06
C ILE A 93 -18.34 -0.89 6.29
N GLU A 94 -18.62 0.11 5.46
CA GLU A 94 -19.89 0.82 5.45
C GLU A 94 -20.97 -0.05 4.77
N GLU A 95 -22.23 0.12 5.16
CA GLU A 95 -23.35 -0.62 4.55
C GLU A 95 -23.33 -0.47 3.02
N GLU A 96 -23.60 -1.56 2.30
CA GLU A 96 -23.56 -1.64 0.83
C GLU A 96 -22.18 -1.47 0.17
N LYS A 97 -21.10 -1.26 0.93
CA LYS A 97 -19.74 -1.19 0.39
C LYS A 97 -19.01 -2.52 0.50
N SER A 98 -18.15 -2.80 -0.47
CA SER A 98 -17.19 -3.88 -0.40
C SER A 98 -15.88 -3.42 0.25
N THR A 99 -15.11 -4.36 0.79
CA THR A 99 -13.80 -4.08 1.43
C THR A 99 -12.87 -3.23 0.55
N ARG A 100 -12.86 -3.48 -0.76
CA ARG A 100 -12.02 -2.77 -1.73
C ARG A 100 -12.49 -1.34 -1.99
N GLU A 101 -13.80 -1.09 -1.96
CA GLU A 101 -14.35 0.26 -2.09
C GLU A 101 -14.07 1.07 -0.82
N THR A 102 -14.26 0.48 0.36
CA THR A 102 -13.91 1.13 1.63
C THR A 102 -12.42 1.45 1.70
N LEU A 103 -11.54 0.52 1.29
CA LEU A 103 -10.10 0.77 1.24
C LEU A 103 -9.74 1.93 0.31
N TRP A 104 -10.34 1.99 -0.87
CA TRP A 104 -10.14 3.09 -1.81
C TRP A 104 -10.63 4.44 -1.24
N MET A 105 -11.80 4.46 -0.61
CA MET A 105 -12.33 5.66 0.06
C MET A 105 -11.41 6.13 1.19
N VAL A 106 -10.86 5.22 1.98
CA VAL A 106 -9.88 5.54 3.03
C VAL A 106 -8.60 6.09 2.41
N ALA A 107 -8.09 5.49 1.34
CA ALA A 107 -6.92 6.00 0.62
C ALA A 107 -7.13 7.44 0.10
N GLN A 108 -8.32 7.75 -0.42
CA GLN A 108 -8.67 9.12 -0.84
C GLN A 108 -8.78 10.09 0.34
N ALA A 109 -9.49 9.70 1.40
CA ALA A 109 -9.67 10.54 2.59
C ALA A 109 -8.33 10.90 3.25
N TYR A 110 -7.38 9.97 3.20
CA TYR A 110 -6.03 10.15 3.71
C TYR A 110 -5.03 10.65 2.69
N GLN A 111 -5.47 10.99 1.47
CA GLN A 111 -4.64 11.53 0.40
C GLN A 111 -3.40 10.66 0.10
N ALA A 112 -3.59 9.34 0.06
CA ALA A 112 -2.52 8.41 -0.24
C ALA A 112 -1.98 8.64 -1.65
N ASP A 113 -0.67 8.87 -1.74
CA ASP A 113 0.05 8.95 -3.01
C ASP A 113 0.25 7.57 -3.63
N THR A 114 0.42 6.55 -2.79
CA THR A 114 0.56 5.17 -3.23
C THR A 114 -0.09 4.22 -2.24
N LEU A 115 -1.01 3.41 -2.75
CA LEU A 115 -1.64 2.32 -2.04
C LEU A 115 -0.85 1.03 -2.29
N VAL A 116 -0.24 0.48 -1.25
CA VAL A 116 0.55 -0.75 -1.29
C VAL A 116 -0.30 -1.92 -0.84
N VAL A 117 -0.38 -2.96 -1.66
CA VAL A 117 -1.18 -4.16 -1.40
C VAL A 117 -0.41 -5.43 -1.75
N GLY A 118 -0.72 -6.52 -1.05
CA GLY A 118 -0.34 -7.86 -1.51
C GLY A 118 -1.17 -8.30 -2.72
N MET A 119 -0.61 -9.16 -3.57
CA MET A 119 -1.29 -9.71 -4.76
C MET A 119 -2.54 -10.55 -4.43
N HIS A 120 -2.58 -11.10 -3.21
CA HIS A 120 -3.72 -11.84 -2.68
C HIS A 120 -3.94 -11.51 -1.19
N GLY A 121 -5.10 -11.89 -0.67
CA GLY A 121 -5.45 -11.73 0.75
C GLY A 121 -5.50 -13.06 1.49
N ARG A 122 -6.33 -13.12 2.54
CA ARG A 122 -6.53 -14.29 3.44
C ARG A 122 -6.82 -15.64 2.75
N LYS A 123 -7.39 -15.64 1.53
CA LYS A 123 -7.69 -16.86 0.77
C LYS A 123 -6.45 -17.48 0.08
N GLY A 124 -5.29 -16.83 0.17
CA GLY A 124 -4.06 -17.29 -0.46
C GLY A 124 -3.98 -17.03 -1.97
N PRO A 125 -2.88 -17.46 -2.59
CA PRO A 125 -2.66 -17.29 -4.03
C PRO A 125 -3.70 -18.06 -4.85
N LYS A 126 -3.96 -17.57 -6.06
CA LYS A 126 -4.79 -18.27 -7.05
C LYS A 126 -3.97 -19.37 -7.72
N VAL A 127 -4.65 -20.43 -8.18
CA VAL A 127 -4.03 -21.50 -8.97
C VAL A 127 -3.37 -20.92 -10.23
N ASP A 128 -4.06 -19.99 -10.87
CA ASP A 128 -3.51 -19.20 -11.96
C ASP A 128 -2.89 -17.90 -11.43
N PHE A 129 -1.55 -17.83 -11.46
CA PHE A 129 -0.76 -16.69 -11.00
C PHE A 129 -0.92 -15.43 -11.88
N THR A 130 -1.52 -15.56 -13.06
CA THR A 130 -1.86 -14.41 -13.92
C THR A 130 -3.12 -13.68 -13.44
N VAL A 131 -3.92 -14.32 -12.58
CA VAL A 131 -5.18 -13.77 -12.07
C VAL A 131 -4.96 -13.05 -10.74
N ALA A 132 -5.11 -11.72 -10.77
CA ALA A 132 -5.08 -10.89 -9.56
C ALA A 132 -6.32 -11.12 -8.68
N GLY A 133 -6.16 -10.95 -7.36
CA GLY A 133 -7.30 -10.95 -6.43
C GLY A 133 -8.30 -9.84 -6.78
N THR A 134 -9.60 -10.07 -6.50
CA THR A 134 -10.67 -9.14 -6.87
C THR A 134 -10.54 -7.73 -6.27
N ALA A 135 -9.86 -7.59 -5.14
CA ALA A 135 -9.50 -6.29 -4.57
C ALA A 135 -8.38 -5.62 -5.36
N VAL A 136 -7.32 -6.35 -5.69
CA VAL A 136 -6.19 -5.85 -6.48
C VAL A 136 -6.64 -5.41 -7.87
N SER A 137 -7.46 -6.23 -8.56
CA SER A 137 -8.00 -5.88 -9.88
C SER A 137 -8.85 -4.61 -9.85
N PHE A 138 -9.64 -4.42 -8.79
CA PHE A 138 -10.44 -3.20 -8.61
C PHE A 138 -9.56 -1.98 -8.34
N LEU A 139 -8.57 -2.10 -7.45
CA LEU A 139 -7.70 -1.01 -7.04
C LEU A 139 -6.80 -0.54 -8.19
N ALA A 140 -6.31 -1.47 -9.02
CA ALA A 140 -5.46 -1.16 -10.18
C ALA A 140 -6.15 -0.28 -11.24
N GLN A 141 -7.49 -0.17 -11.19
CA GLN A 141 -8.30 0.67 -12.09
C GLN A 141 -8.62 2.04 -11.49
N GLN A 142 -8.21 2.31 -10.24
CA GLN A 142 -8.50 3.56 -9.56
C GLN A 142 -7.46 4.65 -9.88
N PRO A 143 -7.80 5.94 -9.73
CA PRO A 143 -6.88 7.06 -10.01
C PRO A 143 -5.76 7.25 -8.97
N VAL A 144 -5.50 6.25 -8.12
CA VAL A 144 -4.39 6.24 -7.15
C VAL A 144 -3.31 5.28 -7.65
N THR A 145 -2.04 5.62 -7.44
CA THR A 145 -0.94 4.69 -7.74
C THR A 145 -1.05 3.47 -6.82
N VAL A 146 -1.10 2.26 -7.40
CA VAL A 146 -1.17 1.02 -6.63
C VAL A 146 0.12 0.23 -6.80
N ALA A 147 0.83 -0.02 -5.70
CA ALA A 147 1.98 -0.90 -5.66
C ALA A 147 1.54 -2.31 -5.25
N ILE A 148 1.67 -3.29 -6.15
CA ILE A 148 1.21 -4.66 -5.96
C ILE A 148 2.41 -5.57 -5.74
N LEU A 149 2.50 -6.19 -4.56
CA LEU A 149 3.58 -7.12 -4.22
C LEU A 149 3.17 -8.54 -4.60
N LYS A 150 3.88 -9.12 -5.58
CA LYS A 150 3.53 -10.39 -6.22
C LYS A 150 4.31 -11.61 -5.72
N ASP A 151 5.61 -11.47 -5.50
CA ASP A 151 6.49 -12.60 -5.23
C ASP A 151 6.79 -12.71 -3.73
N THR A 152 6.48 -13.86 -3.15
CA THR A 152 6.70 -14.16 -1.72
C THR A 152 8.17 -14.18 -1.33
N ASN A 153 9.07 -14.34 -2.31
CA ASN A 153 10.52 -14.30 -2.11
C ASN A 153 11.09 -12.88 -2.14
N MET A 154 10.25 -11.84 -2.31
CA MET A 154 10.74 -10.47 -2.19
C MET A 154 11.18 -10.20 -0.76
N HIS A 155 12.29 -9.47 -0.65
CA HIS A 155 12.82 -8.99 0.60
C HIS A 155 13.09 -7.49 0.50
N ALA A 156 13.02 -6.79 1.63
CA ALA A 156 13.36 -5.38 1.64
C ALA A 156 14.85 -5.25 1.32
N ILE A 157 15.17 -4.51 0.26
CA ILE A 157 16.54 -4.24 -0.14
C ILE A 157 16.99 -2.99 0.60
N LYS A 158 18.08 -3.09 1.37
CA LYS A 158 18.59 -1.98 2.19
C LYS A 158 19.48 -1.02 1.43
N GLU A 159 20.01 -1.46 0.30
CA GLU A 159 21.07 -0.76 -0.42
C GLU A 159 20.52 0.17 -1.49
N SER A 160 19.80 -0.39 -2.48
CA SER A 160 19.16 0.37 -3.55
C SER A 160 18.12 -0.46 -4.29
N TYR A 161 17.00 0.14 -4.62
CA TYR A 161 16.01 -0.39 -5.54
C TYR A 161 16.34 -0.05 -6.99
N ARG A 162 15.91 -0.92 -7.89
CA ARG A 162 15.89 -0.65 -9.34
C ARG A 162 14.44 -0.61 -9.79
N PHE A 163 14.01 0.56 -10.25
CA PHE A 163 12.68 0.77 -10.80
C PHE A 163 12.72 0.60 -12.31
N GLY A 164 11.81 -0.20 -12.84
CA GLY A 164 11.52 -0.25 -14.28
C GLY A 164 10.21 0.47 -14.56
N VAL A 165 10.20 1.38 -15.53
CA VAL A 165 9.00 2.09 -15.96
C VAL A 165 8.73 1.75 -17.42
N LEU A 166 7.57 1.16 -17.70
CA LEU A 166 7.14 0.95 -19.08
C LEU A 166 6.73 2.32 -19.66
N PHE A 167 7.40 2.73 -20.73
CA PHE A 167 7.30 4.06 -21.31
C PHE A 167 6.98 3.99 -22.79
N ASP A 168 5.77 4.40 -23.14
CA ASP A 168 5.24 4.43 -24.51
C ASP A 168 5.04 5.87 -25.05
N GLY A 169 5.43 6.90 -24.27
CA GLY A 169 5.26 8.31 -24.63
C GLY A 169 3.86 8.87 -24.35
N SER A 170 2.92 8.08 -23.84
CA SER A 170 1.62 8.56 -23.41
C SER A 170 1.71 9.42 -22.13
N THR A 171 0.70 10.27 -21.89
CA THR A 171 0.59 11.04 -20.63
C THR A 171 0.58 10.11 -19.40
N ILE A 172 0.02 8.90 -19.53
CA ILE A 172 -0.03 7.93 -18.44
C ILE A 172 1.39 7.43 -18.11
N SER A 173 2.19 7.06 -19.10
CA SER A 173 3.54 6.58 -18.85
C SER A 173 4.50 7.69 -18.41
N GLU A 174 4.30 8.93 -18.88
CA GLU A 174 4.99 10.11 -18.32
C GLU A 174 4.68 10.30 -16.84
N ASN A 175 3.41 10.21 -16.45
CA ASN A 175 3.00 10.33 -15.06
C ASN A 175 3.57 9.19 -14.21
N ALA A 176 3.60 7.97 -14.74
CA ALA A 176 4.24 6.83 -14.09
C ALA A 176 5.75 7.07 -13.87
N LEU A 177 6.46 7.59 -14.87
CA LEU A 177 7.88 7.93 -14.75
C LEU A 177 8.12 9.01 -13.69
N LYS A 178 7.33 10.09 -13.73
CA LYS A 178 7.41 11.19 -12.74
C LYS A 178 7.15 10.68 -11.32
N LYS A 179 6.10 9.87 -11.11
CA LYS A 179 5.76 9.28 -9.80
C LYS A 179 6.85 8.31 -9.31
N THR A 180 7.42 7.52 -10.22
CA THR A 180 8.52 6.63 -9.89
C THR A 180 9.74 7.41 -9.43
N ALA A 181 10.07 8.51 -10.12
CA ALA A 181 11.17 9.38 -9.74
C ALA A 181 10.97 10.04 -8.36
N THR A 182 9.73 10.36 -7.95
CA THR A 182 9.47 10.91 -6.60
C THR A 182 9.59 9.86 -5.49
N MET A 183 9.30 8.60 -5.82
CA MET A 183 9.43 7.46 -4.90
C MET A 183 10.89 7.04 -4.73
N ALA A 184 11.69 7.08 -5.80
CA ALA A 184 13.09 6.70 -5.79
C ALA A 184 13.90 7.52 -4.76
N ALA A 185 14.75 6.83 -3.99
CA ALA A 185 15.80 7.44 -3.20
C ALA A 185 16.98 7.87 -4.08
N ALA A 186 17.89 8.67 -3.54
CA ALA A 186 19.02 9.22 -4.29
C ALA A 186 20.00 8.15 -4.84
N HIS A 187 20.01 6.95 -4.22
CA HIS A 187 20.84 5.82 -4.63
C HIS A 187 20.09 4.80 -5.50
N ASP A 188 18.79 5.00 -5.74
CA ASP A 188 18.00 4.11 -6.58
C ASP A 188 18.24 4.41 -8.06
N THR A 189 18.00 3.40 -8.91
CA THR A 189 18.08 3.56 -10.36
C THR A 189 16.70 3.46 -10.98
N VAL A 190 16.35 4.37 -11.89
CA VAL A 190 15.11 4.33 -12.67
C VAL A 190 15.44 4.08 -14.14
N THR A 191 14.91 2.98 -14.69
CA THR A 191 15.08 2.58 -16.09
C THR A 191 13.75 2.71 -16.82
N ALA A 192 13.67 3.56 -17.83
CA ALA A 192 12.55 3.58 -18.76
C ALA A 192 12.72 2.48 -19.82
N ILE A 193 11.64 1.72 -20.08
CA ILE A 193 11.60 0.59 -21.00
C ILE A 193 10.55 0.91 -22.06
N THR A 194 10.99 1.09 -23.30
CA THR A 194 10.11 1.34 -24.45
C THR A 194 10.15 0.14 -25.39
N VAL A 195 8.98 -0.29 -25.85
CA VAL A 195 8.85 -1.33 -26.87
C VAL A 195 8.65 -0.66 -28.21
N VAL A 196 9.46 -1.03 -29.20
CA VAL A 196 9.38 -0.54 -30.58
C VAL A 196 9.02 -1.72 -31.47
N GLU A 197 7.92 -1.62 -32.22
CA GLU A 197 7.58 -2.61 -33.25
C GLU A 197 8.55 -2.45 -34.43
N GLN A 198 9.09 -3.57 -34.93
CA GLN A 198 9.93 -3.64 -36.12
C GLN A 198 9.10 -4.02 -37.34
#